data_AF-A0A7G5E416-F1
#
_entry.id   AF-A0A7G5E416-F1
#
_cell.length_a   1.000
_cell.length_b   1.000
_cell.length_c   1.000
_cell.angle_alpha   90.00
_cell.angle_beta   90.00
_cell.angle_gamma   90.00
#
_symmetry.space_group_name_H-M   'P 1'
#
loop_
_entity.id
_entity.type
_entity.pdbx_description
1 polymer ?
#
loop_
_entity_poly.entity_id
_entity_poly.type
_entity_poly.pdbx_seq_one_letter_code
_entity_poly.pdbx_strand_id
1 'polypeptide(L)'
;MEENELLAIEVDNFGNYVLSRKIALGLSNEAFAKLTDVSGGDISKIINKKKKSVSLYSFYKIAILSGDTIENVRDTVYTKRNLELVTDYKLEERTNFGTFMRDEVEGDNTFDIIMCKTGIEKQRLIDIYYNTGAPEPFELLLIEKATGRKTGELIEKYIAKYPIKKKGD
;
A
#
# COMPACT_ATOMS: atom_id res chain seq x y z
N MET A 1 -0.52 14.22 14.32
CA MET A 1 -1.76 13.61 13.86
C MET A 1 -1.59 12.14 14.09
N GLU A 2 -2.49 11.54 14.85
CA GLU A 2 -2.39 10.13 15.22
C GLU A 2 -2.68 9.22 14.01
N GLU A 3 -2.16 8.00 14.00
CA GLU A 3 -2.33 7.06 12.87
C GLU A 3 -3.81 6.83 12.54
N ASN A 4 -4.67 6.73 13.55
CA ASN A 4 -6.11 6.56 13.36
C ASN A 4 -6.79 7.77 12.68
N GLU A 5 -6.29 8.98 12.92
CA GLU A 5 -6.80 10.20 12.27
C GLU A 5 -6.37 10.25 10.80
N LEU A 6 -5.13 9.87 10.51
CA LEU A 6 -4.61 9.76 9.15
C LEU A 6 -5.41 8.74 8.34
N LEU A 7 -5.61 7.53 8.88
CA LEU A 7 -6.37 6.47 8.23
C LEU A 7 -7.81 6.90 7.92
N ALA A 8 -8.45 7.64 8.83
CA ALA A 8 -9.80 8.16 8.61
C ALA A 8 -9.85 9.14 7.42
N ILE A 9 -8.89 10.09 7.36
CA ILE A 9 -8.77 11.04 6.24
C ILE A 9 -8.50 10.30 4.93
N GLU A 10 -7.67 9.27 4.93
CA GLU A 10 -7.31 8.49 3.75
C GLU A 10 -8.48 7.65 3.22
N VAL A 11 -9.27 7.05 4.12
CA VAL A 11 -10.52 6.38 3.75
C VAL A 11 -11.50 7.38 3.13
N ASP A 12 -11.59 8.59 3.70
CA ASP A 12 -12.45 9.64 3.20
C ASP A 12 -12.03 10.12 1.80
N ASN A 13 -10.74 10.38 1.62
CA ASN A 13 -10.16 10.78 0.34
C ASN A 13 -10.32 9.68 -0.70
N PHE A 14 -10.06 8.42 -0.33
CA PHE A 14 -10.24 7.29 -1.25
C PHE A 14 -11.71 7.10 -1.60
N GLY A 15 -12.64 7.22 -0.65
CA GLY A 15 -14.08 7.16 -0.91
C GLY A 15 -14.53 8.22 -1.92
N ASN A 16 -14.05 9.45 -1.77
CA ASN A 16 -14.30 10.55 -2.71
C ASN A 16 -13.68 10.28 -4.09
N TYR A 17 -12.44 9.77 -4.12
CA TYR A 17 -11.76 9.36 -5.35
C TYR A 17 -12.57 8.28 -6.10
N VAL A 18 -12.99 7.21 -5.43
CA VAL A 18 -13.78 6.14 -6.05
C VAL A 18 -15.11 6.67 -6.59
N LEU A 19 -15.78 7.55 -5.84
CA LEU A 19 -17.01 8.19 -6.28
C LEU A 19 -16.78 9.05 -7.53
N SER A 20 -15.71 9.84 -7.58
CA SER A 20 -15.41 10.69 -8.72
C SER A 20 -15.09 9.88 -9.97
N ARG A 21 -14.27 8.81 -9.87
CA ARG A 21 -14.00 7.87 -10.97
C ARG A 21 -15.28 7.23 -11.50
N LYS A 22 -16.16 6.75 -10.60
CA LYS A 22 -17.43 6.15 -10.99
C LYS A 22 -18.33 7.13 -11.76
N ILE A 23 -18.46 8.37 -11.27
CA ILE A 23 -19.26 9.41 -11.91
C ILE A 23 -18.68 9.79 -13.27
N ALA A 24 -17.36 9.98 -13.37
CA ALA A 24 -16.68 10.33 -14.62
C ALA A 24 -16.87 9.28 -15.72
N LEU A 25 -16.96 8.00 -15.33
CA LEU A 25 -17.21 6.90 -16.25
C LEU A 25 -18.72 6.65 -16.52
N GLY A 26 -19.62 7.36 -15.84
CA GLY A 26 -21.07 7.20 -15.99
C GLY A 26 -21.59 5.83 -15.54
N LEU A 27 -20.92 5.16 -14.59
CA LEU A 27 -21.22 3.78 -14.21
C LEU A 27 -22.11 3.68 -12.96
N SER A 28 -22.97 2.65 -12.92
CA SER A 28 -23.62 2.23 -11.69
C SER A 28 -22.60 1.63 -10.71
N ASN A 29 -22.98 1.42 -9.44
CA ASN A 29 -22.10 0.74 -8.49
C ASN A 29 -21.77 -0.69 -8.94
N GLU A 30 -22.74 -1.42 -9.48
CA GLU A 30 -22.57 -2.79 -9.97
C GLU A 30 -21.64 -2.84 -11.19
N ALA A 31 -21.83 -1.91 -12.14
CA ALA A 31 -21.00 -1.83 -13.33
C ALA A 31 -19.56 -1.44 -12.99
N PHE A 32 -19.37 -0.48 -12.08
CA PHE A 32 -18.05 -0.07 -11.61
C PHE A 32 -17.35 -1.19 -10.83
N ALA A 33 -18.07 -1.88 -9.94
CA ALA A 33 -17.57 -3.04 -9.22
C ALA A 33 -17.08 -4.15 -10.15
N LYS A 34 -17.83 -4.42 -11.24
CA LYS A 34 -17.44 -5.37 -12.27
C LYS A 34 -16.20 -4.90 -13.03
N LEU A 35 -16.13 -3.62 -13.41
CA LEU A 35 -14.98 -3.03 -14.09
C LEU A 35 -13.71 -3.18 -13.25
N THR A 36 -13.78 -2.85 -11.95
CA THR A 36 -12.62 -2.87 -11.07
C THR A 36 -12.36 -4.24 -10.45
N ASP A 37 -13.14 -5.28 -10.77
CA ASP A 37 -13.07 -6.60 -10.12
C ASP A 37 -12.94 -6.52 -8.58
N VAL A 38 -13.77 -5.65 -8.00
CA VAL A 38 -13.94 -5.44 -6.55
C VAL A 38 -15.42 -5.64 -6.26
N SER A 39 -15.76 -6.32 -5.15
CA SER A 39 -17.17 -6.62 -4.87
C SER A 39 -18.00 -5.34 -4.71
N GLY A 40 -19.26 -5.35 -5.17
CA GLY A 40 -20.16 -4.19 -5.05
C GLY A 40 -20.39 -3.75 -3.60
N GLY A 41 -20.41 -4.70 -2.66
CA GLY A 41 -20.46 -4.40 -1.23
C GLY A 41 -19.21 -3.66 -0.73
N ASP A 42 -18.04 -3.97 -1.28
CA ASP A 42 -16.79 -3.30 -0.94
C ASP A 42 -16.74 -1.88 -1.52
N ILE A 43 -17.09 -1.70 -2.80
CA ILE A 43 -17.25 -0.39 -3.44
C ILE A 43 -18.23 0.49 -2.66
N SER A 44 -19.38 -0.07 -2.27
CA SER A 44 -20.37 0.67 -1.48
C SER A 44 -19.82 1.09 -0.12
N LYS A 45 -19.09 0.22 0.58
CA LYS A 45 -18.45 0.55 1.87
C LYS A 45 -17.37 1.63 1.71
N ILE A 46 -16.58 1.59 0.63
CA ILE A 46 -15.56 2.59 0.32
C ILE A 46 -16.19 3.95 0.05
N ILE A 47 -17.15 4.04 -0.88
CA ILE A 47 -17.83 5.31 -1.24
C ILE A 47 -18.54 5.91 -0.02
N ASN A 48 -19.18 5.08 0.79
CA ASN A 48 -19.88 5.53 1.99
C ASN A 48 -18.97 5.70 3.21
N LYS A 49 -17.64 5.57 3.05
CA LYS A 49 -16.64 5.79 4.12
C LYS A 49 -16.86 4.90 5.36
N LYS A 50 -17.39 3.70 5.14
CA LYS A 50 -17.68 2.69 6.19
C LYS A 50 -16.54 1.69 6.37
N LYS A 51 -15.33 2.06 5.96
CA LYS A 51 -14.13 1.24 6.05
C LYS A 51 -13.21 1.76 7.14
N LYS A 52 -12.51 0.86 7.81
CA LYS A 52 -11.40 1.23 8.72
C LYS A 52 -10.12 1.50 7.92
N SER A 53 -9.88 0.72 6.87
CA SER A 53 -8.81 0.92 5.90
C SER A 53 -9.20 0.34 4.54
N VAL A 54 -8.39 0.64 3.53
CA VAL A 54 -8.58 0.22 2.14
C VAL A 54 -7.55 -0.86 1.83
N SER A 55 -8.02 -2.04 1.44
CA SER A 55 -7.09 -3.12 1.10
C SER A 55 -6.23 -2.76 -0.12
N LEU A 56 -4.99 -3.27 -0.14
CA LEU A 56 -4.08 -3.14 -1.27
C LEU A 56 -4.71 -3.55 -2.61
N TYR A 57 -5.48 -4.64 -2.62
CA TYR A 57 -6.16 -5.11 -3.81
C TYR A 57 -7.23 -4.12 -4.29
N SER A 58 -8.08 -3.63 -3.37
CA SER A 58 -9.11 -2.64 -3.73
C SER A 58 -8.46 -1.36 -4.23
N PHE A 59 -7.40 -0.89 -3.56
CA PHE A 59 -6.63 0.29 -3.98
C PHE A 59 -6.10 0.14 -5.41
N TYR A 60 -5.31 -0.90 -5.66
CA TYR A 60 -4.67 -1.13 -6.96
C TYR A 60 -5.69 -1.35 -8.07
N LYS A 61 -6.65 -2.27 -7.86
CA LYS A 61 -7.60 -2.62 -8.91
C LYS A 61 -8.48 -1.44 -9.29
N ILE A 62 -8.94 -0.65 -8.31
CA ILE A 62 -9.76 0.53 -8.60
C ILE A 62 -8.93 1.58 -9.35
N ALA A 63 -7.70 1.84 -8.93
CA ALA A 63 -6.83 2.79 -9.62
C ALA A 63 -6.58 2.38 -11.09
N ILE A 64 -6.04 1.18 -11.30
CA ILE A 64 -5.61 0.72 -12.63
C ILE A 64 -6.80 0.42 -13.54
N LEU A 65 -7.78 -0.35 -13.08
CA LEU A 65 -8.88 -0.79 -13.95
C LEU A 65 -9.93 0.29 -14.20
N SER A 66 -9.94 1.36 -13.40
CA SER A 66 -10.71 2.57 -13.75
C SER A 66 -9.98 3.48 -14.73
N GLY A 67 -8.74 3.16 -15.12
CA GLY A 67 -7.93 3.90 -16.09
C GLY A 67 -7.14 5.07 -15.48
N ASP A 68 -6.65 4.93 -14.25
CA ASP A 68 -5.79 5.89 -13.57
C ASP A 68 -4.41 5.30 -13.26
N THR A 69 -3.52 6.10 -12.67
CA THR A 69 -2.18 5.68 -12.22
C THR A 69 -2.11 5.57 -10.69
N ILE A 70 -1.17 4.77 -10.19
CA ILE A 70 -0.93 4.66 -8.74
C ILE A 70 -0.42 5.98 -8.17
N GLU A 71 0.37 6.72 -8.93
CA GLU A 71 0.89 8.04 -8.56
C GLU A 71 -0.24 9.05 -8.33
N ASN A 72 -1.17 9.15 -9.28
CA ASN A 72 -2.30 10.07 -9.17
C ASN A 72 -3.20 9.73 -7.97
N VAL A 73 -3.49 8.44 -7.77
CA VAL A 73 -4.27 7.99 -6.61
C VAL A 73 -3.54 8.25 -5.32
N ARG A 74 -2.24 7.97 -5.24
CA ARG A 74 -1.40 8.26 -4.08
C ARG A 74 -1.52 9.73 -3.70
N ASP A 75 -1.34 10.64 -4.66
CA ASP A 75 -1.35 12.08 -4.42
C ASP A 75 -2.74 12.60 -4.04
N THR A 76 -3.79 11.93 -4.53
CA THR A 76 -5.18 12.25 -4.18
C THR A 76 -5.56 11.75 -2.78
N VAL A 77 -5.07 10.57 -2.39
CA VAL A 77 -5.47 9.88 -1.15
C VAL A 77 -4.62 10.33 0.03
N TYR A 78 -3.31 10.35 -0.13
CA TYR A 78 -2.33 10.52 0.94
C TYR A 78 -1.90 11.98 1.11
N THR A 79 -2.85 12.92 1.04
CA THR A 79 -2.57 14.38 1.10
C THR A 79 -1.95 14.85 2.43
N LYS A 80 -2.07 14.03 3.48
CA LYS A 80 -1.62 14.34 4.84
C LYS A 80 -0.58 13.37 5.38
N ARG A 81 -0.36 12.22 4.70
CA ARG A 81 0.63 11.24 5.13
C ARG A 81 1.99 11.67 4.63
N ASN A 82 2.98 11.58 5.50
CA ASN A 82 4.36 11.76 5.08
C ASN A 82 4.82 10.50 4.33
N LEU A 83 5.05 10.64 3.03
CA LEU A 83 5.64 9.59 2.18
C LEU A 83 7.12 9.88 1.85
N GLU A 84 7.75 10.78 2.60
CA GLU A 84 9.19 10.98 2.55
C GLU A 84 9.92 9.90 3.34
N LEU A 85 11.05 9.47 2.79
CA LEU A 85 11.95 8.58 3.51
C LEU A 85 12.64 9.36 4.62
N VAL A 86 12.98 8.68 5.71
CA VAL A 86 13.84 9.23 6.75
C VAL A 86 15.22 9.47 6.13
N THR A 87 15.67 10.72 6.11
CA THR A 87 16.97 11.11 5.51
C THR A 87 18.13 10.87 6.47
N ASP A 88 17.93 11.12 7.76
CA ASP A 88 18.97 10.99 8.81
C ASP A 88 18.83 9.67 9.58
N TYR A 89 18.63 8.57 8.86
CA TYR A 89 18.53 7.26 9.50
C TYR A 89 19.92 6.77 9.92
N LYS A 90 20.03 6.29 11.17
CA LYS A 90 21.21 5.58 11.64
C LYS A 90 20.90 4.09 11.66
N LEU A 91 21.64 3.33 10.87
CA LEU A 91 21.73 1.90 11.12
C LEU A 91 22.52 1.70 12.40
N GLU A 92 22.04 0.81 13.27
CA GLU A 92 22.86 0.38 14.40
C GLU A 92 24.18 -0.18 13.89
N GLU A 93 25.27 0.16 14.59
CA GLU A 93 26.59 -0.28 14.21
C GLU A 93 26.66 -1.81 14.30
N ARG A 94 26.84 -2.46 13.14
CA ARG A 94 26.93 -3.91 13.09
C ARG A 94 28.23 -4.35 13.70
N THR A 95 28.19 -5.44 14.48
CA THR A 95 29.41 -6.12 14.92
C THR A 95 30.21 -6.63 13.71
N ASN A 96 31.49 -6.95 13.90
CA ASN A 96 32.31 -7.56 12.83
C ASN A 96 31.64 -8.80 12.21
N PHE A 97 30.98 -9.62 13.03
CA PHE A 97 30.21 -10.77 12.55
C PHE A 97 28.95 -10.35 11.78
N GLY A 98 28.23 -9.33 12.25
CA GLY A 98 27.07 -8.79 11.54
C GLY A 98 27.40 -8.16 10.18
N THR A 99 28.62 -7.63 10.02
CA THR A 99 29.15 -7.14 8.74
C THR A 99 29.47 -8.31 7.81
N PHE A 100 30.21 -9.31 8.30
CA PHE A 100 30.51 -10.54 7.55
C PHE A 100 29.24 -11.24 7.03
N MET A 101 28.21 -11.40 7.88
CA MET A 101 26.95 -12.04 7.48
C MET A 101 26.21 -11.25 6.40
N ARG A 102 26.25 -9.91 6.43
CA ARG A 102 25.62 -9.10 5.37
C ARG A 102 26.28 -9.37 4.02
N ASP A 103 27.61 -9.33 3.99
CA ASP A 103 28.40 -9.41 2.76
C ASP A 103 28.35 -10.82 2.16
N GLU A 104 28.29 -11.85 2.99
CA GLU A 104 28.27 -13.25 2.56
C GLU A 104 26.85 -13.82 2.35
N VAL A 105 25.80 -13.25 3.00
CA VAL A 105 24.47 -13.90 3.09
C VAL A 105 23.28 -12.97 2.77
N GLU A 106 23.26 -11.70 3.22
CA GLU A 106 22.02 -10.90 3.26
C GLU A 106 21.82 -9.90 2.09
N GLY A 107 22.89 -9.39 1.46
CA GLY A 107 22.82 -8.39 0.38
C GLY A 107 22.45 -6.96 0.82
N ASP A 108 22.11 -6.07 -0.13
CA ASP A 108 22.04 -4.60 0.06
C ASP A 108 20.72 -4.04 0.63
N ASN A 109 19.60 -4.77 0.55
CA ASN A 109 18.27 -4.28 0.96
C ASN A 109 17.74 -5.09 2.15
N THR A 110 18.49 -5.06 3.25
CA THR A 110 18.12 -5.81 4.46
C THR A 110 16.87 -5.22 5.13
N PHE A 111 16.20 -6.06 5.93
CA PHE A 111 15.04 -5.68 6.74
C PHE A 111 15.29 -4.40 7.56
N ASP A 112 16.48 -4.27 8.14
CA ASP A 112 16.90 -3.10 8.92
C ASP A 112 16.97 -1.83 8.07
N ILE A 113 17.46 -1.93 6.82
CA ILE A 113 17.55 -0.80 5.91
C ILE A 113 16.16 -0.30 5.54
N ILE A 114 15.22 -1.21 5.26
CA ILE A 114 13.83 -0.86 4.94
C ILE A 114 13.17 -0.23 6.17
N MET A 115 13.32 -0.81 7.35
CA MET A 115 12.81 -0.25 8.61
C MET A 115 13.31 1.17 8.86
N CYS A 116 14.63 1.36 8.80
CA CYS A 116 15.25 2.66 9.04
C CYS A 116 14.85 3.73 8.02
N LYS A 117 14.77 3.38 6.73
CA LYS A 117 14.40 4.34 5.67
C LYS A 117 12.92 4.70 5.68
N THR A 118 12.03 3.75 5.98
CA THR A 118 10.59 3.95 5.91
C THR A 118 9.99 4.51 7.20
N GLY A 119 10.67 4.33 8.33
CA GLY A 119 10.12 4.69 9.64
C GLY A 119 8.97 3.80 10.10
N ILE A 120 8.65 2.72 9.37
CA ILE A 120 7.65 1.73 9.79
C ILE A 120 8.20 1.01 11.02
N GLU A 121 7.36 0.84 12.03
CA GLU A 121 7.74 0.19 13.28
C GLU A 121 8.24 -1.24 13.02
N LYS A 122 9.29 -1.65 13.74
CA LYS A 122 9.89 -2.98 13.62
C LYS A 122 8.86 -4.10 13.69
N GLN A 123 7.97 -4.05 14.68
CA GLN A 123 6.94 -5.08 14.84
C GLN A 123 5.97 -5.11 13.66
N ARG A 124 5.56 -3.93 13.16
CA ARG A 124 4.70 -3.84 11.98
C ARG A 124 5.35 -4.44 10.73
N LEU A 125 6.64 -4.19 10.49
CA LEU A 125 7.37 -4.83 9.39
C LEU A 125 7.51 -6.34 9.58
N ILE A 126 7.76 -6.82 10.82
CA ILE A 126 7.78 -8.26 11.11
C ILE A 126 6.41 -8.87 10.77
N ASP A 127 5.33 -8.20 11.15
CA ASP A 127 3.98 -8.69 10.92
C ASP A 127 3.63 -8.81 9.42
N ILE A 128 4.14 -7.87 8.60
CA ILE A 128 3.99 -7.88 7.14
C ILE A 128 4.86 -8.97 6.49
N TYR A 129 6.08 -9.19 6.98
CA TYR A 129 7.05 -10.09 6.34
C TYR A 129 6.87 -11.55 6.73
N TYR A 130 6.56 -11.82 7.99
CA TYR A 130 6.62 -13.17 8.56
C TYR A 130 5.28 -13.67 9.10
N ASN A 131 4.34 -12.78 9.41
CA ASN A 131 3.05 -13.14 10.00
C ASN A 131 1.89 -12.94 9.02
N THR A 132 0.68 -12.78 9.56
CA THR A 132 -0.57 -12.62 8.79
C THR A 132 -0.93 -11.16 8.51
N GLY A 133 -0.01 -10.21 8.77
CA GLY A 133 -0.24 -8.79 8.55
C GLY A 133 -0.33 -8.47 7.07
N ALA A 134 -1.52 -8.13 6.57
CA ALA A 134 -1.63 -7.55 5.24
C ALA A 134 -1.02 -6.14 5.25
N PRO A 135 -0.13 -5.79 4.30
CA PRO A 135 0.37 -4.44 4.18
C PRO A 135 -0.73 -3.49 3.73
N GLU A 136 -0.76 -2.30 4.32
CA GLU A 136 -1.51 -1.16 3.82
C GLU A 136 -0.80 -0.61 2.56
N PRO A 137 -1.53 0.01 1.61
CA PRO A 137 -0.91 0.47 0.37
C PRO A 137 0.24 1.45 0.58
N PHE A 138 0.13 2.35 1.56
CA PHE A 138 1.20 3.32 1.85
C PHE A 138 2.49 2.65 2.33
N GLU A 139 2.41 1.53 3.05
CA GLU A 139 3.57 0.79 3.55
C GLU A 139 4.36 0.21 2.38
N LEU A 140 3.66 -0.35 1.40
CA LEU A 140 4.28 -0.88 0.18
C LEU A 140 4.87 0.23 -0.70
N LEU A 141 4.22 1.39 -0.80
CA LEU A 141 4.76 2.57 -1.50
C LEU A 141 6.06 3.07 -0.86
N LEU A 142 6.13 3.09 0.48
CA LEU A 142 7.35 3.44 1.21
C LEU A 142 8.47 2.42 0.98
N ILE A 143 8.15 1.13 0.97
CA ILE A 143 9.12 0.05 0.69
C ILE A 143 9.66 0.14 -0.74
N GLU A 144 8.80 0.42 -1.72
CA GLU A 144 9.22 0.67 -3.12
C GLU A 144 10.23 1.82 -3.20
N LYS A 145 9.89 2.96 -2.58
CA LYS A 145 10.76 4.14 -2.54
C LYS A 145 12.09 3.83 -1.82
N ALA A 146 12.06 3.12 -0.70
CA ALA A 146 13.24 2.75 0.08
C ALA A 146 14.21 1.81 -0.66
N THR A 147 13.67 0.99 -1.57
CA THR A 147 14.40 0.01 -2.37
C THR A 147 14.72 0.50 -3.79
N GLY A 148 14.45 1.77 -4.11
CA GLY A 148 14.76 2.37 -5.40
C GLY A 148 13.89 1.88 -6.56
N ARG A 149 12.70 1.37 -6.28
CA ARG A 149 11.75 0.85 -7.27
C ARG A 149 10.81 1.94 -7.77
N LYS A 150 10.20 1.68 -8.92
CA LYS A 150 9.14 2.55 -9.45
C LYS A 150 7.89 2.43 -8.57
N THR A 151 7.16 3.54 -8.45
CA THR A 151 5.87 3.56 -7.74
C THR A 151 4.89 2.56 -8.36
N GLY A 152 4.27 1.73 -7.52
CA GLY A 152 3.34 0.69 -7.92
C GLY A 152 3.98 -0.63 -8.40
N GLU A 153 5.30 -0.70 -8.58
CA GLU A 153 5.98 -1.87 -9.14
C GLU A 153 5.85 -3.12 -8.25
N LEU A 154 6.06 -2.99 -6.93
CA LEU A 154 5.89 -4.10 -6.00
C LEU A 154 4.41 -4.44 -5.79
N ILE A 155 3.54 -3.42 -5.78
CA ILE A 155 2.09 -3.62 -5.65
C ILE A 155 1.57 -4.48 -6.81
N GLU A 156 1.92 -4.11 -8.05
CA GLU A 156 1.56 -4.87 -9.25
C GLU A 156 2.09 -6.31 -9.20
N LYS A 157 3.39 -6.47 -8.92
CA LYS A 157 4.03 -7.80 -8.82
C LYS A 157 3.37 -8.68 -7.76
N TYR A 158 3.03 -8.11 -6.61
CA TYR A 158 2.39 -8.85 -5.52
C TYR A 158 0.99 -9.32 -5.93
N ILE A 159 0.16 -8.43 -6.47
CA ILE A 159 -1.22 -8.75 -6.87
C ILE A 159 -1.25 -9.74 -8.04
N ALA A 160 -0.35 -9.60 -9.01
CA ALA A 160 -0.26 -10.52 -10.15
C ALA A 160 0.15 -11.94 -9.69
N LYS A 161 1.06 -12.04 -8.72
CA LYS A 161 1.56 -13.32 -8.22
C LYS A 161 0.60 -14.00 -7.24
N TYR A 162 -0.13 -13.22 -6.45
CA TYR A 162 -1.00 -13.72 -5.39
C TYR A 162 -2.45 -13.22 -5.55
N PRO A 163 -3.17 -13.55 -6.64
CA PRO A 163 -4.54 -13.08 -6.82
C PRO A 163 -5.46 -13.61 -5.72
N ILE A 164 -6.43 -12.78 -5.28
CA ILE A 164 -7.50 -13.24 -4.37
C ILE A 164 -8.31 -14.32 -5.10
N LYS A 165 -8.20 -15.57 -4.67
CA LYS A 165 -9.07 -16.66 -5.12
C LYS A 165 -10.49 -16.40 -4.62
N LYS A 166 -11.47 -16.34 -5.52
CA LYS A 166 -12.89 -16.27 -5.11
C LYS A 166 -13.27 -17.62 -4.52
N LYS A 167 -14.01 -17.64 -3.40
CA LYS A 167 -14.58 -18.87 -2.85
C LYS A 167 -15.50 -19.48 -3.93
N GLY A 168 -15.06 -20.55 -4.59
CA GLY A 168 -15.79 -21.20 -5.67
C GLY A 168 -14.96 -21.68 -6.87
N ASP A 169 -13.64 -21.42 -6.90
CA ASP A 169 -12.70 -22.10 -7.82
C ASP A 169 -12.14 -23.40 -7.23
#